data_AF-R9A6V0-F1
#
_entry.id   AF-R9A6V0-F1
#
_cell.length_a   1.000
_cell.length_b   1.000
_cell.length_c   1.000
_cell.angle_alpha   90.00
_cell.angle_beta   90.00
_cell.angle_gamma   90.00
#
_symmetry.space_group_name_H-M   'P 1'
#
loop_
_entity.id
_entity.type
_entity.pdbx_description
1 polymer ?
#
loop_
_entity_poly.entity_id
_entity_poly.type
_entity_poly.pdbx_seq_one_letter_code
_entity_poly.pdbx_strand_id
1 'polypeptide(L)'
;MECDTYTNFGTVALVFIGFAQVFILFIQHRHNQIVLIEEYRRQFLTIKLDLGVLVFIGRSPDEYYQILPKDEIVKLKNISSRSDDNSPTIWALDSAKAFFPYFSGVCLKILQGQLNIQDIYPLFGSELLRHSLPLKKLLENFHNDHFPVSKVHLSIRSEIQSWLLYHDGMRRRCLILLDLLWAEASRLEDLAPSDLISAANKKRKTGEINRSRLFEEAKRINRPLIPFREYLLSDFLKHSEYKRGRFLKGLDSNLLRALDERWTENLQGKSL
;
A
#
# COMPACT_ATOMS: atom_id res chain seq x y z
N MET A 1 4.92 59.53 22.25
CA MET A 1 3.73 58.91 21.63
C MET A 1 3.95 58.47 20.18
N GLU A 2 4.85 59.08 19.38
CA GLU A 2 5.08 58.64 18.00
C GLU A 2 5.96 57.38 17.89
N CYS A 3 6.93 57.18 18.79
CA CYS A 3 7.86 56.05 18.75
C CYS A 3 7.18 54.68 18.95
N ASP A 4 6.16 54.62 19.80
CA ASP A 4 5.39 53.40 20.10
C ASP A 4 4.49 52.97 18.94
N THR A 5 3.99 53.94 18.16
CA THR A 5 3.11 53.65 17.02
C THR A 5 3.88 53.02 15.85
N TYR A 6 5.10 53.51 15.58
CA TYR A 6 5.96 52.95 14.52
C TYR A 6 6.52 51.56 14.87
N THR A 7 6.88 51.33 16.14
CA THR A 7 7.34 50.01 16.61
C THR A 7 6.21 48.98 16.64
N ASN A 8 4.98 49.39 17.01
CA ASN A 8 3.81 48.52 16.90
C ASN A 8 3.49 48.15 15.45
N PHE A 9 3.55 49.12 14.52
CA PHE A 9 3.33 48.86 13.10
C PHE A 9 4.39 47.91 12.51
N GLY A 10 5.65 48.11 12.86
CA GLY A 10 6.75 47.22 12.46
C GLY A 10 6.60 45.79 12.99
N THR A 11 6.14 45.63 14.24
CA THR A 11 5.92 44.31 14.85
C THR A 11 4.77 43.57 14.16
N VAL A 12 3.66 44.25 13.87
CA VAL A 12 2.52 43.66 13.14
C VAL A 12 2.93 43.25 11.72
N ALA A 13 3.72 44.08 11.03
CA ALA A 13 4.23 43.76 9.70
C ALA A 13 5.14 42.52 9.71
N LEU A 14 6.03 42.38 10.70
CA LEU A 14 6.90 41.21 10.85
C LEU A 14 6.11 39.91 11.09
N VAL A 15 5.09 39.97 11.95
CA VAL A 15 4.20 38.82 12.19
C VAL A 15 3.47 38.44 10.90
N PHE A 16 2.98 39.42 10.14
CA PHE A 16 2.33 39.19 8.86
C PHE A 16 3.27 38.55 7.83
N ILE A 17 4.51 39.04 7.72
CA ILE A 17 5.54 38.45 6.84
C ILE A 17 5.84 37.00 7.27
N GLY A 18 5.94 36.74 8.57
CA GLY A 18 6.12 35.38 9.11
C GLY A 18 4.98 34.44 8.72
N PHE A 19 3.73 34.87 8.88
CA PHE A 19 2.56 34.09 8.44
C PHE A 19 2.56 33.86 6.93
N ALA A 20 2.90 34.88 6.14
CA ALA A 20 2.98 34.76 4.68
C ALA A 20 4.06 33.75 4.27
N GLN A 21 5.23 33.75 4.91
CA GLN A 21 6.29 32.77 4.67
C GLN A 21 5.84 31.33 4.96
N VAL A 22 5.18 31.11 6.10
CA VAL A 22 4.63 29.78 6.45
C VAL A 22 3.59 29.33 5.42
N PHE A 23 2.73 30.25 4.98
CA PHE A 23 1.71 29.95 3.96
C PHE A 23 2.33 29.61 2.60
N ILE A 24 3.35 30.37 2.17
CA ILE A 24 4.10 30.08 0.94
C ILE A 24 4.75 28.69 1.00
N LEU A 25 5.35 28.33 2.13
CA LEU A 25 5.94 27.00 2.33
C LEU A 25 4.89 25.89 2.23
N PHE A 26 3.68 26.11 2.76
CA PHE A 26 2.58 25.16 2.64
C PHE A 26 2.13 24.98 1.18
N ILE A 27 2.01 26.08 0.42
CA ILE A 27 1.68 26.04 -1.01
C ILE A 27 2.76 25.29 -1.79
N GLN A 28 4.04 25.63 -1.56
CA GLN A 28 5.18 24.96 -2.22
C GLN A 28 5.19 23.46 -1.90
N HIS A 29 4.90 23.10 -0.65
CA HIS A 29 4.81 21.69 -0.25
C HIS A 29 3.67 20.96 -0.98
N ARG A 30 2.48 21.54 -1.06
CA ARG A 30 1.36 20.95 -1.82
C ARG A 30 1.65 20.87 -3.31
N HIS A 31 2.32 21.86 -3.90
CA HIS A 31 2.72 21.83 -5.31
C HIS A 31 3.70 20.68 -5.58
N ASN A 32 4.73 20.53 -4.74
CA ASN A 32 5.69 19.43 -4.84
C ASN A 32 5.02 18.06 -4.69
N GLN A 33 4.02 17.93 -3.81
CA GLN A 33 3.23 16.70 -3.68
C GLN A 33 2.50 16.35 -4.98
N ILE A 34 1.85 17.32 -5.62
CA ILE A 34 1.12 17.12 -6.88
C ILE A 34 2.08 16.67 -8.00
N VAL A 35 3.24 17.31 -8.12
CA VAL A 35 4.27 16.95 -9.11
C VAL A 35 4.75 15.52 -8.89
N LEU A 36 5.05 15.14 -7.64
CA LEU A 36 5.45 13.77 -7.30
C LEU A 36 4.37 12.74 -7.63
N ILE A 37 3.10 13.04 -7.34
CA ILE A 37 1.98 12.13 -7.64
C ILE A 37 1.87 11.89 -9.15
N GLU A 38 2.00 12.94 -9.95
CA GLU A 38 1.92 12.84 -11.42
C GLU A 38 3.13 12.06 -11.98
N GLU A 39 4.32 12.24 -11.41
CA GLU A 39 5.49 11.43 -11.75
C GLU A 39 5.26 9.94 -11.45
N TYR A 40 4.79 9.61 -10.24
CA TYR A 40 4.46 8.24 -9.86
C TYR A 40 3.33 7.66 -10.71
N ARG A 41 2.36 8.47 -11.13
CA ARG A 41 1.29 8.05 -12.02
C ARG A 41 1.82 7.63 -13.38
N ARG A 42 2.67 8.45 -13.99
CA ARG A 42 3.29 8.13 -15.29
C ARG A 42 4.14 6.86 -15.23
N GLN A 43 4.94 6.72 -14.17
CA GLN A 43 5.72 5.52 -13.93
C GLN A 43 4.82 4.29 -13.71
N PHE A 44 3.70 4.42 -12.99
CA PHE A 44 2.79 3.30 -12.76
C PHE A 44 2.22 2.75 -14.07
N LEU A 45 1.85 3.63 -15.02
CA LEU A 45 1.35 3.20 -16.32
C LEU A 45 2.37 2.33 -17.07
N THR A 46 3.66 2.64 -16.95
CA THR A 46 4.72 1.83 -17.57
C THR A 46 4.96 0.49 -16.87
N ILE A 47 4.77 0.43 -15.55
CA ILE A 47 5.12 -0.74 -14.72
C ILE A 47 3.87 -1.60 -14.40
N LYS A 48 2.68 -1.21 -14.90
CA LYS A 48 1.41 -1.95 -14.67
C LYS A 48 1.46 -3.37 -15.22
N LEU A 49 2.17 -3.59 -16.34
CA LEU A 49 2.37 -4.93 -16.90
C LEU A 49 3.22 -5.81 -15.97
N ASP A 50 4.29 -5.26 -15.38
CA ASP A 50 5.13 -5.97 -14.41
C ASP A 50 4.35 -6.36 -13.15
N LEU A 51 3.46 -5.48 -12.68
CA LEU A 51 2.51 -5.84 -11.62
C LEU A 51 1.65 -7.04 -12.03
N GLY A 52 1.12 -7.05 -13.25
CA GLY A 52 0.35 -8.17 -13.78
C GLY A 52 1.12 -9.48 -13.79
N VAL A 53 2.39 -9.45 -14.19
CA VAL A 53 3.32 -10.59 -14.15
C VAL A 53 3.51 -11.11 -12.72
N LEU A 54 3.76 -10.22 -11.76
CA LEU A 54 3.94 -10.61 -10.36
C LEU A 54 2.67 -11.21 -9.76
N VAL A 55 1.50 -10.68 -10.12
CA VAL A 55 0.21 -11.22 -9.70
C VAL A 55 -0.03 -12.60 -10.28
N PHE A 56 0.32 -12.82 -11.55
CA PHE A 56 0.25 -14.14 -12.19
C PHE A 56 1.10 -15.17 -11.45
N ILE A 57 2.36 -14.83 -11.14
CA ILE A 57 3.30 -15.73 -10.43
C ILE A 57 2.85 -15.97 -8.99
N GLY A 58 2.30 -14.95 -8.32
CA GLY A 58 1.86 -15.05 -6.93
C GLY A 58 0.56 -15.83 -6.73
N ARG A 59 -0.15 -16.19 -7.81
CA ARG A 59 -1.41 -16.95 -7.79
C ARG A 59 -1.24 -18.37 -8.30
N SER A 60 -2.26 -19.19 -8.08
CA SER A 60 -2.38 -20.49 -8.78
C SER A 60 -2.60 -20.27 -10.29
N PRO A 61 -2.02 -21.11 -11.17
CA PRO A 61 -2.17 -20.98 -12.63
C PRO A 61 -3.62 -21.04 -13.16
N ASP A 62 -4.52 -21.62 -12.36
CA ASP A 62 -5.92 -21.86 -12.72
C ASP A 62 -6.88 -20.88 -12.03
N GLU A 63 -6.37 -19.92 -11.25
CA GLU A 63 -7.21 -18.88 -10.66
C GLU A 63 -7.75 -17.91 -11.70
N TYR A 64 -9.07 -17.66 -11.62
CA TYR A 64 -9.84 -16.83 -12.55
C TYR A 64 -9.44 -15.34 -12.56
N TYR A 65 -8.95 -14.80 -11.44
CA TYR A 65 -8.70 -13.37 -11.29
C TYR A 65 -7.27 -12.98 -11.72
N GLN A 66 -7.16 -12.32 -12.86
CA GLN A 66 -5.89 -11.81 -13.42
C GLN A 66 -6.05 -10.36 -13.87
N ILE A 67 -4.99 -9.56 -13.69
CA ILE A 67 -4.94 -8.16 -14.16
C ILE A 67 -4.68 -8.11 -15.67
N LEU A 68 -3.93 -9.10 -16.18
CA LEU A 68 -3.49 -9.15 -17.56
C LEU A 68 -4.60 -9.66 -18.50
N PRO A 69 -4.63 -9.19 -19.75
CA PRO A 69 -5.52 -9.75 -20.75
C PRO A 69 -5.17 -11.21 -21.09
N LYS A 70 -6.14 -11.95 -21.62
CA LYS A 70 -6.06 -13.42 -21.80
C LYS A 70 -4.88 -13.87 -22.66
N ASP A 71 -4.56 -13.11 -23.70
CA ASP A 71 -3.44 -13.35 -24.60
C ASP A 71 -2.09 -13.27 -23.87
N GLU A 72 -1.89 -12.28 -23.00
CA GLU A 72 -0.69 -12.16 -22.17
C GLU A 72 -0.59 -13.31 -21.15
N ILE A 73 -1.70 -13.73 -20.55
CA ILE A 73 -1.72 -14.90 -19.66
C ILE A 73 -1.30 -16.16 -20.41
N VAL A 74 -1.78 -16.36 -21.64
CA VAL A 74 -1.39 -17.52 -22.47
C VAL A 74 0.10 -17.47 -22.79
N LYS A 75 0.65 -16.29 -23.11
CA LYS A 75 2.10 -16.12 -23.31
C LYS A 75 2.87 -16.48 -22.04
N LEU A 76 2.46 -15.99 -20.87
CA LEU A 76 3.09 -16.30 -19.59
C LEU A 76 3.00 -17.78 -19.24
N LYS A 77 1.86 -18.43 -19.47
CA LYS A 77 1.70 -19.88 -19.31
C LYS A 77 2.68 -20.64 -20.19
N ASN A 78 2.81 -20.26 -21.47
CA ASN A 78 3.76 -20.87 -22.39
C ASN A 78 5.22 -20.69 -21.94
N ILE A 79 5.60 -19.48 -21.53
CA ILE A 79 6.95 -19.18 -21.04
C ILE A 79 7.24 -19.96 -19.74
N SER A 80 6.30 -19.99 -18.80
CA SER A 80 6.43 -20.73 -17.54
C SER A 80 6.49 -22.25 -17.75
N SER A 81 5.79 -22.79 -18.74
CA SER A 81 5.87 -24.23 -19.05
C SER A 81 7.23 -24.65 -19.64
N ARG A 82 7.99 -23.67 -20.16
CA ARG A 82 9.31 -23.87 -20.75
C ARG A 82 10.47 -23.50 -19.82
N SER A 83 10.19 -22.87 -18.67
CA SER A 83 11.22 -22.60 -17.68
C SER A 83 11.65 -23.90 -17.02
N ASP A 84 12.93 -24.22 -17.12
CA ASP A 84 13.55 -25.34 -16.44
C ASP A 84 14.03 -24.89 -15.05
N ASP A 85 13.98 -25.78 -14.07
CA ASP A 85 14.38 -25.48 -12.67
C ASP A 85 15.87 -25.09 -12.55
N ASN A 86 16.66 -25.34 -13.60
CA ASN A 86 18.09 -25.04 -13.67
C ASN A 86 18.43 -23.68 -14.29
N SER A 87 17.46 -22.94 -14.85
CA SER A 87 17.70 -21.67 -15.52
C SER A 87 16.97 -20.51 -14.83
N PRO A 88 17.64 -19.37 -14.56
CA PRO A 88 17.02 -18.26 -13.88
C PRO A 88 15.88 -17.67 -14.72
N THR A 89 14.77 -17.36 -14.07
CA THR A 89 13.57 -16.84 -14.70
C THR A 89 13.68 -15.33 -14.89
N ILE A 90 14.50 -14.90 -15.87
CA ILE A 90 14.89 -13.50 -16.09
C ILE A 90 13.69 -12.55 -16.18
N TRP A 91 12.67 -12.90 -16.97
CA TRP A 91 11.48 -12.07 -17.15
C TRP A 91 10.72 -11.80 -15.83
N ALA A 92 10.61 -12.82 -14.98
CA ALA A 92 9.93 -12.72 -13.69
C ALA A 92 10.73 -11.85 -12.71
N LEU A 93 12.06 -12.02 -12.71
CA LEU A 93 12.97 -11.25 -11.90
C LEU A 93 13.03 -9.78 -12.35
N ASP A 94 12.98 -9.51 -13.65
CA ASP A 94 12.99 -8.14 -14.19
C ASP A 94 11.69 -7.41 -13.84
N SER A 95 10.53 -8.09 -13.91
CA SER A 95 9.28 -7.51 -13.39
C SER A 95 9.34 -7.23 -11.89
N ALA A 96 9.99 -8.10 -11.10
CA ALA A 96 10.22 -7.84 -9.67
C ALA A 96 11.12 -6.61 -9.44
N LYS A 97 12.20 -6.49 -10.22
CA LYS A 97 13.15 -5.36 -10.19
C LYS A 97 12.53 -4.06 -10.70
N ALA A 98 11.51 -4.10 -11.54
CA ALA A 98 10.78 -2.91 -11.97
C ALA A 98 9.77 -2.47 -10.90
N PHE A 99 8.91 -3.39 -10.45
CA PHE A 99 7.77 -3.05 -9.61
C PHE A 99 8.13 -2.80 -8.14
N PHE A 100 8.93 -3.67 -7.50
CA PHE A 100 9.17 -3.54 -6.05
C PHE A 100 9.98 -2.29 -5.67
N PRO A 101 11.00 -1.84 -6.43
CA PRO A 101 11.66 -0.57 -6.17
C PRO A 101 10.72 0.62 -6.32
N TYR A 102 9.88 0.62 -7.35
CA TYR A 102 8.84 1.65 -7.55
C TYR A 102 7.90 1.72 -6.34
N PHE A 103 7.34 0.57 -5.95
CA PHE A 103 6.37 0.46 -4.87
C PHE A 103 6.99 0.83 -3.51
N SER A 104 8.22 0.38 -3.27
CA SER A 104 9.00 0.79 -2.10
C SER A 104 9.36 2.28 -2.11
N GLY A 105 9.56 2.88 -3.29
CA GLY A 105 9.82 4.30 -3.46
C GLY A 105 8.63 5.15 -3.03
N VAL A 106 7.43 4.78 -3.47
CA VAL A 106 6.18 5.40 -3.02
C VAL A 106 6.05 5.32 -1.50
N CYS A 107 6.28 4.14 -0.92
CA CYS A 107 6.25 3.97 0.53
C CYS A 107 7.26 4.89 1.23
N LEU A 108 8.49 4.98 0.72
CA LEU A 108 9.53 5.82 1.30
C LEU A 108 9.09 7.30 1.35
N LYS A 109 8.49 7.81 0.28
CA LYS A 109 7.98 9.20 0.23
C LYS A 109 6.84 9.44 1.21
N ILE A 110 5.97 8.45 1.41
CA ILE A 110 4.93 8.50 2.45
C ILE A 110 5.56 8.46 3.84
N LEU A 111 6.56 7.61 4.09
CA LEU A 111 7.24 7.56 5.39
C LEU A 111 7.99 8.87 5.70
N GLN A 112 8.53 9.55 4.69
CA GLN A 112 9.23 10.84 4.81
C GLN A 112 8.32 12.07 4.92
N GLY A 113 7.05 11.96 4.54
CA GLY A 113 6.15 13.11 4.50
C GLY A 113 6.15 13.96 3.28
N GLN A 114 6.73 13.41 2.22
CA GLN A 114 6.66 14.00 0.90
C GLN A 114 5.39 13.56 0.16
N LEU A 115 4.68 12.54 0.62
CA LEU A 115 3.39 12.10 0.08
C LEU A 115 2.40 11.74 1.19
N ASN A 116 1.11 11.90 0.89
CA ASN A 116 0.01 11.40 1.73
C ASN A 116 -0.58 10.13 1.12
N ILE A 117 -0.97 9.19 1.97
CA ILE A 117 -1.61 7.93 1.52
C ILE A 117 -2.91 8.18 0.76
N GLN A 118 -3.69 9.19 1.19
CA GLN A 118 -4.97 9.58 0.60
C GLN A 118 -4.81 10.07 -0.84
N ASP A 119 -3.74 10.82 -1.12
CA ASP A 119 -3.49 11.39 -2.44
C ASP A 119 -2.94 10.32 -3.43
N ILE A 120 -2.24 9.29 -2.93
CA ILE A 120 -1.68 8.23 -3.77
C ILE A 120 -2.62 7.04 -3.95
N TYR A 121 -3.54 6.80 -3.02
CA TYR A 121 -4.46 5.66 -3.07
C TYR A 121 -5.21 5.54 -4.40
N PRO A 122 -5.74 6.62 -5.01
CA PRO A 122 -6.42 6.54 -6.30
C PRO A 122 -5.56 6.01 -7.45
N LEU A 123 -4.23 6.05 -7.33
CA LEU A 123 -3.33 5.50 -8.35
C LEU A 123 -3.41 3.97 -8.40
N PHE A 124 -3.56 3.33 -7.25
CA PHE A 124 -3.61 1.88 -7.12
C PHE A 124 -5.04 1.33 -7.05
N GLY A 125 -5.89 2.06 -6.31
CA GLY A 125 -7.30 1.75 -6.08
C GLY A 125 -7.54 0.38 -5.46
N SER A 126 -8.80 -0.04 -5.50
CA SER A 126 -9.22 -1.39 -5.13
C SER A 126 -8.68 -2.46 -6.08
N GLU A 127 -8.27 -2.12 -7.31
CA GLU A 127 -7.64 -3.04 -8.27
C GLU A 127 -6.40 -3.69 -7.65
N LEU A 128 -5.40 -2.92 -7.22
CA LEU A 128 -4.19 -3.48 -6.61
C LEU A 128 -4.52 -4.27 -5.33
N LEU A 129 -5.46 -3.79 -4.50
CA LEU A 129 -5.81 -4.43 -3.23
C LEU A 129 -6.43 -5.81 -3.39
N ARG A 130 -7.25 -6.03 -4.43
CA ARG A 130 -7.74 -7.37 -4.80
C ARG A 130 -6.61 -8.34 -5.16
N HIS A 131 -5.43 -7.83 -5.52
CA HIS A 131 -4.23 -8.60 -5.78
C HIS A 131 -3.16 -8.43 -4.69
N SER A 132 -3.51 -7.90 -3.53
CA SER A 132 -2.57 -7.72 -2.42
C SER A 132 -2.11 -9.05 -1.81
N LEU A 133 -2.95 -10.10 -1.80
CA LEU A 133 -2.59 -11.42 -1.29
C LEU A 133 -1.43 -12.07 -2.09
N PRO A 134 -1.50 -12.21 -3.42
CA PRO A 134 -0.39 -12.79 -4.19
C PRO A 134 0.90 -11.96 -4.06
N LEU A 135 0.80 -10.63 -4.06
CA LEU A 135 1.96 -9.76 -3.82
C LEU A 135 2.55 -9.97 -2.42
N LYS A 136 1.70 -10.03 -1.40
CA LYS A 136 2.11 -10.29 -0.01
C LYS A 136 2.78 -11.67 0.11
N LYS A 137 2.32 -12.67 -0.64
CA LYS A 137 2.94 -14.01 -0.67
C LYS A 137 4.29 -14.05 -1.40
N LEU A 138 4.57 -13.10 -2.29
CA LEU A 138 5.93 -12.90 -2.83
C LEU A 138 6.84 -12.19 -1.82
N LEU A 139 6.29 -11.25 -1.06
CA LEU A 139 7.03 -10.43 -0.09
C LEU A 139 7.28 -11.14 1.25
N GLU A 140 6.40 -12.04 1.67
CA GLU A 140 6.50 -12.76 2.93
C GLU A 140 7.27 -14.09 2.75
N ASN A 141 8.31 -14.27 3.56
CA ASN A 141 9.04 -15.54 3.67
C ASN A 141 8.20 -16.56 4.43
N PHE A 142 7.27 -17.23 3.78
CA PHE A 142 6.63 -18.40 4.35
C PHE A 142 6.80 -19.57 3.38
N HIS A 143 7.90 -20.31 3.55
CA HIS A 143 8.06 -21.66 3.00
C HIS A 143 7.03 -22.65 3.58
N ASN A 144 6.27 -22.27 4.62
CA ASN A 144 5.43 -23.18 5.41
C ASN A 144 3.92 -22.99 5.25
N ASP A 145 3.45 -21.98 4.50
CA ASP A 145 2.01 -21.85 4.23
C ASP A 145 1.66 -22.68 2.99
N HIS A 146 0.82 -23.71 3.18
CA HIS A 146 0.22 -24.47 2.07
C HIS A 146 -0.68 -23.54 1.25
N PHE A 147 -0.08 -22.85 0.28
CA PHE A 147 -0.79 -22.07 -0.72
C PHE A 147 -0.78 -22.87 -2.02
N PRO A 148 -1.95 -23.23 -2.58
CA PRO A 148 -2.03 -24.13 -3.73
C PRO A 148 -1.48 -23.43 -4.97
N VAL A 149 -0.22 -23.69 -5.28
CA VAL A 149 0.50 -23.11 -6.41
C VAL A 149 1.26 -24.23 -7.12
N SER A 150 1.34 -24.16 -8.45
CA SER A 150 2.07 -25.16 -9.22
C SER A 150 3.56 -25.18 -8.84
N LYS A 151 4.20 -26.34 -9.02
CA LYS A 151 5.65 -26.48 -8.78
C LYS A 151 6.47 -25.44 -9.57
N VAL A 152 6.08 -25.18 -10.81
CA VAL A 152 6.68 -24.16 -11.67
C VAL A 152 6.62 -22.77 -11.03
N HIS A 153 5.42 -22.33 -10.61
CA HIS A 153 5.28 -21.03 -9.96
C HIS A 153 6.03 -20.99 -8.62
N LEU A 154 6.09 -22.10 -7.86
CA LEU A 154 6.88 -22.16 -6.61
C LEU A 154 8.38 -21.96 -6.87
N SER A 155 8.92 -22.57 -7.93
CA SER A 155 10.31 -22.40 -8.37
C SER A 155 10.60 -20.93 -8.68
N ILE A 156 9.81 -20.31 -9.56
CA ILE A 156 9.93 -18.89 -9.94
C ILE A 156 9.77 -17.96 -8.73
N ARG A 157 8.81 -18.25 -7.83
CA ARG A 157 8.60 -17.48 -6.60
C ARG A 157 9.81 -17.54 -5.69
N SER A 158 10.45 -18.70 -5.58
CA SER A 158 11.63 -18.86 -4.74
C SER A 158 12.80 -18.00 -5.21
N GLU A 159 12.96 -17.81 -6.53
CA GLU A 159 13.96 -16.90 -7.10
C GLU A 159 13.67 -15.44 -6.73
N ILE A 160 12.42 -14.98 -6.93
CA ILE A 160 11.99 -13.61 -6.57
C ILE A 160 12.15 -13.37 -5.07
N GLN A 161 11.72 -14.34 -4.25
CA GLN A 161 11.85 -14.26 -2.78
C GLN A 161 13.31 -14.21 -2.35
N SER A 162 14.18 -15.00 -2.99
CA SER A 162 15.63 -14.95 -2.75
C SER A 162 16.20 -13.59 -3.08
N TRP A 163 15.81 -12.98 -4.20
CA TRP A 163 16.23 -11.61 -4.52
C TRP A 163 15.70 -10.57 -3.52
N LEU A 164 14.44 -10.70 -3.08
CA LEU A 164 13.82 -9.83 -2.08
C LEU A 164 14.47 -9.97 -0.69
N LEU A 165 15.01 -11.14 -0.36
CA LEU A 165 15.76 -11.37 0.87
C LEU A 165 17.02 -10.49 0.95
N TYR A 166 17.75 -10.37 -0.17
CA TYR A 166 18.90 -9.46 -0.25
C TYR A 166 18.51 -7.98 -0.20
N HIS A 167 17.24 -7.66 -0.47
CA HIS A 167 16.71 -6.29 -0.51
C HIS A 167 15.66 -6.06 0.59
N ASP A 168 15.95 -6.47 1.82
CA ASP A 168 14.97 -6.50 2.91
C ASP A 168 14.33 -5.13 3.21
N GLY A 169 15.09 -4.02 3.12
CA GLY A 169 14.53 -2.68 3.31
C GLY A 169 13.44 -2.32 2.28
N MET A 170 13.58 -2.77 1.04
CA MET A 170 12.55 -2.61 0.01
C MET A 170 11.35 -3.51 0.31
N ARG A 171 11.59 -4.78 0.64
CA ARG A 171 10.56 -5.75 1.00
C ARG A 171 9.67 -5.26 2.15
N ARG A 172 10.26 -4.75 3.24
CA ARG A 172 9.53 -4.20 4.40
C ARG A 172 8.66 -3.01 4.00
N ARG A 173 9.21 -2.07 3.22
CA ARG A 173 8.47 -0.91 2.71
C ARG A 173 7.30 -1.29 1.82
N CYS A 174 7.47 -2.28 0.93
CA CYS A 174 6.36 -2.82 0.14
C CYS A 174 5.24 -3.38 1.03
N LEU A 175 5.57 -4.16 2.07
CA LEU A 175 4.58 -4.69 3.01
C LEU A 175 3.85 -3.56 3.76
N ILE A 176 4.59 -2.54 4.22
CA ILE A 176 4.01 -1.36 4.89
C ILE A 176 3.04 -0.63 3.96
N LEU A 177 3.40 -0.42 2.70
CA LEU A 177 2.52 0.25 1.74
C LEU A 177 1.25 -0.54 1.48
N LEU A 178 1.31 -1.87 1.35
CA LEU A 178 0.10 -2.71 1.26
C LEU A 178 -0.80 -2.50 2.47
N ASP A 179 -0.25 -2.51 3.69
CA ASP A 179 -1.03 -2.31 4.91
C ASP A 179 -1.65 -0.91 4.98
N LEU A 180 -0.94 0.13 4.55
CA LEU A 180 -1.44 1.51 4.45
C LEU A 180 -2.56 1.66 3.42
N LEU A 181 -2.42 1.05 2.24
CA LEU A 181 -3.47 1.07 1.21
C LEU A 181 -4.73 0.36 1.69
N TRP A 182 -4.59 -0.76 2.40
CA TRP A 182 -5.73 -1.44 3.04
C TRP A 182 -6.41 -0.55 4.08
N ALA A 183 -5.65 0.18 4.88
CA ALA A 183 -6.21 1.13 5.86
C ALA A 183 -6.97 2.28 5.20
N GLU A 184 -6.45 2.83 4.09
CA GLU A 184 -7.14 3.86 3.34
C GLU A 184 -8.41 3.34 2.66
N ALA A 185 -8.37 2.14 2.06
CA ALA A 185 -9.55 1.52 1.48
C ALA A 185 -10.64 1.22 2.51
N SER A 186 -10.26 0.75 3.72
CA SER A 186 -11.20 0.57 4.83
C SER A 186 -11.78 1.90 5.31
N ARG A 187 -11.00 2.99 5.30
CA ARG A 187 -11.46 4.33 5.68
C ARG A 187 -12.47 4.90 4.66
N LEU A 188 -12.26 4.61 3.38
CA LEU A 188 -13.13 5.03 2.27
C LEU A 188 -14.31 4.10 2.03
N GLU A 189 -14.37 2.94 2.73
CA GLU A 189 -15.35 1.88 2.48
C GLU A 189 -15.36 1.38 1.02
N ASP A 190 -14.22 1.44 0.34
CA ASP A 190 -14.05 1.09 -1.09
C ASP A 190 -13.93 -0.43 -1.35
N LEU A 191 -14.18 -1.26 -0.34
CA LEU A 191 -14.05 -2.72 -0.40
C LEU A 191 -15.33 -3.40 0.08
N ALA A 192 -15.58 -4.62 -0.41
CA ALA A 192 -16.72 -5.41 0.01
C ALA A 192 -16.67 -5.68 1.53
N PRO A 193 -17.82 -5.70 2.23
CA PRO A 193 -17.88 -6.01 3.66
C PRO A 193 -17.18 -7.32 4.02
N SER A 194 -17.35 -8.37 3.21
CA SER A 194 -16.67 -9.66 3.35
C SER A 194 -15.13 -9.54 3.35
N ASP A 195 -14.57 -8.71 2.48
CA ASP A 195 -13.12 -8.48 2.37
C ASP A 195 -12.60 -7.72 3.59
N LEU A 196 -13.34 -6.70 4.03
CA LEU A 196 -13.02 -5.94 5.23
C LEU A 196 -13.07 -6.81 6.49
N ILE A 197 -14.08 -7.68 6.62
CA ILE A 197 -14.20 -8.67 7.72
C ILE A 197 -13.01 -9.63 7.69
N SER A 198 -12.68 -10.19 6.53
CA SER A 198 -11.56 -11.12 6.35
C SER A 198 -10.22 -10.46 6.73
N ALA A 199 -9.98 -9.24 6.25
CA ALA A 199 -8.78 -8.47 6.57
C ALA A 199 -8.70 -8.13 8.06
N ALA A 200 -9.79 -7.63 8.66
CA ALA A 200 -9.85 -7.29 10.08
C ALA A 200 -9.62 -8.52 10.97
N ASN A 201 -10.19 -9.68 10.60
CA ASN A 201 -9.97 -10.95 11.30
C ASN A 201 -8.50 -11.38 11.28
N LYS A 202 -7.82 -11.27 10.14
CA LYS A 202 -6.37 -11.54 10.04
C LYS A 202 -5.56 -10.55 10.90
N LYS A 203 -5.93 -9.27 10.85
CA LYS A 203 -5.25 -8.19 11.59
C LYS A 203 -5.44 -8.25 13.10
N ARG A 204 -6.36 -9.08 13.63
CA ARG A 204 -6.38 -9.39 15.08
C ARG A 204 -5.06 -9.99 15.57
N LYS A 205 -4.38 -10.78 14.71
CA LYS A 205 -3.08 -11.39 15.03
C LYS A 205 -1.91 -10.57 14.50
N THR A 206 -2.05 -9.97 13.32
CA THR A 206 -0.93 -9.31 12.63
C THR A 206 -0.89 -7.79 12.79
N GLY A 207 -1.94 -7.16 13.31
CA GLY A 207 -2.07 -5.69 13.35
C GLY A 207 -0.97 -5.02 14.16
N GLU A 208 -0.64 -5.57 15.34
CA GLU A 208 0.45 -5.06 16.17
C GLU A 208 1.81 -5.20 15.48
N ILE A 209 2.09 -6.37 14.88
CA ILE A 209 3.33 -6.63 14.13
C ILE A 209 3.47 -5.65 12.97
N ASN A 210 2.39 -5.40 12.23
CA ASN A 210 2.37 -4.46 11.11
C ASN A 210 2.64 -3.02 11.56
N ARG A 211 2.02 -2.59 12.66
CA ARG A 211 2.26 -1.25 13.25
C ARG A 211 3.70 -1.10 13.75
N SER A 212 4.25 -2.09 14.44
CA SER A 212 5.64 -2.08 14.90
C SER A 212 6.61 -2.03 13.72
N ARG A 213 6.36 -2.83 12.66
CA ARG A 213 7.14 -2.79 11.42
C ARG A 213 7.14 -1.39 10.77
N LEU A 214 5.96 -0.77 10.67
CA LEU A 214 5.84 0.59 10.15
C LEU A 214 6.63 1.57 11.01
N PHE A 215 6.44 1.50 12.32
CA PHE A 215 7.05 2.42 13.28
C PHE A 215 8.59 2.35 13.22
N GLU A 216 9.15 1.14 13.22
CA GLU A 216 10.60 0.93 13.11
C GLU A 216 11.15 1.45 11.78
N GLU A 217 10.50 1.15 10.66
CA GLU A 217 10.98 1.60 9.36
C GLU A 217 10.88 3.12 9.21
N ALA A 218 9.79 3.73 9.70
CA ALA A 218 9.63 5.18 9.75
C ALA A 218 10.73 5.83 10.61
N LYS A 219 11.03 5.26 11.79
CA LYS A 219 12.11 5.74 12.68
C LYS A 219 13.50 5.59 12.07
N ARG A 220 13.74 4.56 11.25
CA ARG A 220 15.02 4.38 10.53
C ARG A 220 15.22 5.44 9.46
N ILE A 221 14.14 5.82 8.76
CA ILE A 221 14.17 6.77 7.65
C ILE A 221 14.22 8.21 8.17
N ASN A 222 13.40 8.53 9.17
CA ASN A 222 13.28 9.87 9.73
C ASN A 222 14.30 10.03 10.87
N ARG A 223 15.23 10.98 10.73
CA ARG A 223 16.10 11.42 11.84
C ARG A 223 15.23 11.86 13.04
N PRO A 224 15.75 11.84 14.28
CA PRO A 224 14.98 12.01 15.53
C PRO A 224 14.18 13.32 15.69
N LEU A 225 14.21 14.22 14.70
CA LEU A 225 13.57 15.54 14.73
C LEU A 225 12.09 15.52 14.28
N ILE A 226 11.54 14.40 13.81
CA ILE A 226 10.12 14.30 13.40
C ILE A 226 9.42 13.11 14.07
N PRO A 227 9.25 13.11 15.42
CA PRO A 227 8.78 11.94 16.17
C PRO A 227 7.27 11.64 16.05
N PHE A 228 6.51 12.50 15.37
CA PHE A 228 5.04 12.38 15.34
C PHE A 228 4.52 11.56 14.16
N ARG A 229 5.31 11.41 13.10
CA ARG A 229 4.81 10.84 11.84
C ARG A 229 4.60 9.34 11.94
N GLU A 230 5.54 8.64 12.56
CA GLU A 230 5.44 7.21 12.84
C GLU A 230 4.21 6.88 13.69
N TYR A 231 3.88 7.73 14.66
CA TYR A 231 2.68 7.58 15.49
C TYR A 231 1.40 7.79 14.67
N LEU A 232 1.35 8.85 13.86
CA LEU A 232 0.21 9.15 13.00
C LEU A 232 -0.06 8.02 12.00
N LEU A 233 0.98 7.49 11.35
CA LEU A 233 0.85 6.39 10.40
C LEU A 233 0.52 5.06 11.07
N SER A 234 1.07 4.79 12.26
CA SER A 234 0.73 3.62 13.06
C SER A 234 -0.73 3.65 13.52
N ASP A 235 -1.22 4.81 13.96
CA ASP A 235 -2.62 5.02 14.31
C ASP A 235 -3.54 4.94 13.08
N PHE A 236 -3.07 5.40 11.92
CA PHE A 236 -3.79 5.29 10.65
C PHE A 236 -4.06 3.84 10.25
N LEU A 237 -3.13 2.90 10.49
CA LEU A 237 -3.33 1.47 10.19
C LEU A 237 -4.57 0.88 10.90
N LYS A 238 -4.97 1.44 12.04
CA LYS A 238 -6.16 0.98 12.79
C LYS A 238 -7.46 1.12 12.00
N HIS A 239 -7.52 1.94 10.94
CA HIS A 239 -8.70 2.01 10.06
C HIS A 239 -9.08 0.65 9.45
N SER A 240 -8.12 -0.26 9.30
CA SER A 240 -8.34 -1.62 8.80
C SER A 240 -8.49 -2.70 9.89
N GLU A 241 -8.54 -2.30 11.16
CA GLU A 241 -8.69 -3.18 12.30
C GLU A 241 -10.07 -3.00 12.93
N TYR A 242 -10.55 -3.97 13.71
CA TYR A 242 -11.78 -3.78 14.47
C TYR A 242 -11.60 -2.67 15.51
N LYS A 243 -12.60 -1.79 15.62
CA LYS A 243 -12.60 -0.74 16.64
C LYS A 243 -12.64 -1.36 18.04
N ARG A 244 -11.81 -0.86 18.95
CA ARG A 244 -11.81 -1.27 20.37
C ARG A 244 -12.81 -0.50 21.22
N GLY A 245 -13.32 0.62 20.72
CA GLY A 245 -14.28 1.50 21.41
C GLY A 245 -14.99 2.41 20.41
N ARG A 246 -16.07 3.08 20.85
CA ARG A 246 -16.93 3.86 19.95
C ARG A 246 -16.25 5.07 19.29
N PHE A 247 -15.28 5.68 19.97
CA PHE A 247 -14.55 6.87 19.48
C PHE A 247 -13.17 6.55 18.89
N LEU A 248 -12.81 5.27 18.82
CA LEU A 248 -11.53 4.84 18.27
C LEU A 248 -11.68 4.48 16.79
N LYS A 249 -10.63 4.77 16.01
CA LYS A 249 -10.54 4.35 14.61
C LYS A 249 -10.68 2.84 14.49
N GLY A 250 -11.35 2.42 13.41
CA GLY A 250 -11.48 1.03 13.03
C GLY A 250 -12.89 0.66 12.60
N LEU A 251 -13.02 -0.59 12.20
CA LEU A 251 -14.21 -1.19 11.64
C LEU A 251 -15.16 -1.65 12.75
N ASP A 252 -16.45 -1.35 12.60
CA ASP A 252 -17.49 -1.87 13.47
C ASP A 252 -17.92 -3.27 12.98
N SER A 253 -17.70 -4.29 13.82
CA SER A 253 -18.04 -5.67 13.49
C SER A 253 -19.53 -5.89 13.26
N ASN A 254 -20.40 -5.18 14.01
CA ASN A 254 -21.84 -5.37 13.93
C ASN A 254 -22.39 -4.71 12.67
N LEU A 255 -21.93 -3.49 12.38
CA LEU A 255 -22.29 -2.77 11.16
C LEU A 255 -21.84 -3.54 9.92
N LEU A 256 -20.59 -4.01 9.88
CA LEU A 256 -20.07 -4.76 8.74
C LEU A 256 -20.84 -6.05 8.49
N ARG A 257 -21.22 -6.79 9.54
CA ARG A 257 -22.00 -8.02 9.39
C ARG A 257 -23.39 -7.73 8.82
N ALA A 258 -24.07 -6.69 9.31
CA ALA A 258 -25.36 -6.28 8.78
C ALA A 258 -25.28 -5.82 7.31
N LEU A 259 -24.21 -5.13 6.93
CA LEU A 259 -23.95 -4.74 5.54
C LEU A 259 -23.70 -5.96 4.65
N ASP A 260 -22.91 -6.93 5.14
CA ASP A 260 -22.61 -8.18 4.42
C ASP A 260 -23.88 -9.00 4.20
N GLU A 261 -24.70 -9.19 5.23
CA GLU A 261 -26.01 -9.87 5.14
C GLU A 261 -26.91 -9.21 4.08
N ARG A 262 -27.07 -7.88 4.16
CA ARG A 262 -27.87 -7.12 3.19
C ARG A 262 -27.35 -7.22 1.76
N TRP A 263 -26.04 -7.17 1.58
CA TRP A 263 -25.41 -7.35 0.27
C TRP A 263 -25.65 -8.75 -0.28
N THR A 264 -25.54 -9.77 0.56
CA THR A 264 -25.76 -11.17 0.18
C THR A 264 -27.22 -11.41 -0.22
N GLU A 265 -28.17 -10.85 0.53
CA GLU A 265 -29.61 -10.89 0.22
C GLU A 265 -29.93 -10.22 -1.12
N ASN A 266 -29.38 -9.04 -1.36
CA ASN A 266 -29.56 -8.31 -2.63
C ASN A 266 -28.98 -9.08 -3.82
N LEU A 267 -27.80 -9.69 -3.67
CA LEU A 267 -27.15 -10.48 -4.73
C LEU A 267 -27.90 -11.78 -5.03
N GLN A 268 -28.57 -12.38 -4.03
CA GLN A 268 -29.39 -13.57 -4.20
C GLN A 268 -30.79 -13.27 -4.77
N GLY A 269 -31.09 -12.02 -5.10
CA GLY A 269 -32.40 -11.62 -5.65
C GLY A 269 -33.56 -11.76 -4.67
N LYS A 270 -33.28 -11.79 -3.35
CA LYS A 270 -34.29 -11.90 -2.29
C LYS A 270 -34.70 -10.53 -1.75
N SER A 271 -34.78 -9.51 -2.59
CA SER A 271 -35.39 -8.25 -2.19
C SER A 271 -36.92 -8.35 -2.38
N LEU A 272 -37.64 -8.18 -1.27
CA LEU A 272 -39.11 -8.02 -1.11
C LEU A 272 -39.90 -7.64 -2.37
#